data_AF-A0A2E9AGW8-F1
#
_entry.id   AF-A0A2E9AGW8-F1
#
_cell.length_a   1.000
_cell.length_b   1.000
_cell.length_c   1.000
_cell.angle_alpha   90.00
_cell.angle_beta   90.00
_cell.angle_gamma   90.00
#
_symmetry.space_group_name_H-M   'P 1'
#
loop_
_entity.id
_entity.type
_entity.pdbx_description
1 polymer ?
#
loop_
_entity_poly.entity_id
_entity_poly.type
_entity_poly.pdbx_seq_one_letter_code
_entity_poly.pdbx_strand_id
1 'polypeptide(L)'
;MFDRFRLIYRLRATPEGVEVVAGRVPPRFLAAVRDVARLHGIDRGEIECKGAGRKARLRFSSNFPNAGRQAIRNVWSPPTTPGPGGGRRASG
;
A
#
# COMPACT_ATOMS: atom_id res chain seq x y z
N MET A 1 17.07 1.33 -9.74
CA MET A 1 16.13 1.90 -10.73
C MET A 1 14.69 1.94 -10.17
N PHE A 2 14.44 2.78 -9.15
CA PHE A 2 13.10 3.11 -8.63
C PHE A 2 12.84 4.63 -8.60
N ASP A 3 13.80 5.45 -9.04
CA ASP A 3 13.76 6.93 -9.01
C ASP A 3 12.52 7.59 -9.61
N ARG A 4 11.81 6.90 -10.51
CA ARG A 4 10.60 7.45 -11.12
C ARG A 4 9.33 7.28 -10.27
N PHE A 5 9.34 6.41 -9.27
CA PHE A 5 8.18 6.15 -8.42
C PHE A 5 8.27 6.95 -7.12
N ARG A 6 7.32 7.88 -6.93
CA ARG A 6 7.19 8.68 -5.71
C ARG A 6 6.53 7.86 -4.61
N LEU A 7 6.92 8.09 -3.36
CA LEU A 7 6.24 7.51 -2.20
C LEU A 7 4.83 8.09 -2.10
N ILE A 8 3.81 7.23 -2.18
CA ILE A 8 2.41 7.62 -1.96
C ILE A 8 2.10 7.53 -0.47
N TYR A 9 2.44 6.39 0.14
CA TYR A 9 2.32 6.18 1.57
C TYR A 9 3.30 5.13 2.08
N ARG A 10 3.61 5.20 3.38
CA ARG A 10 4.41 4.23 4.12
C ARG A 10 3.67 3.79 5.36
N LEU A 11 3.63 2.48 5.57
CA LEU A 11 3.15 1.83 6.79
C LEU A 11 4.33 1.20 7.53
N ARG A 12 4.24 1.18 8.85
CA ARG A 12 5.14 0.44 9.72
C ARG A 12 4.33 -0.51 10.60
N ALA A 13 4.77 -1.76 10.66
CA ALA A 13 4.30 -2.72 11.65
C ALA A 13 5.15 -2.57 12.91
N THR A 14 4.47 -2.50 14.04
CA THR A 14 5.01 -2.46 15.41
C THR A 14 4.28 -3.53 16.24
N PRO A 15 4.76 -3.86 17.45
CA PRO A 15 4.06 -4.77 18.36
C PRO A 15 2.63 -4.32 18.71
N GLU A 16 2.37 -3.02 18.69
CA GLU A 16 1.07 -2.40 18.98
C GLU A 16 0.12 -2.44 17.78
N GLY A 17 0.64 -2.70 16.58
CA GLY A 17 -0.14 -2.84 15.35
C GLY A 17 0.50 -2.18 14.14
N VAL A 18 -0.32 -1.70 13.21
CA VAL A 18 0.17 -1.04 11.99
C VAL A 18 -0.21 0.43 11.98
N GLU A 19 0.80 1.27 11.80
CA GLU A 19 0.70 2.72 11.78
C GLU A 19 1.07 3.31 10.40
N VAL A 20 0.53 4.49 10.11
CA VAL A 20 0.86 5.25 8.90
C VAL A 20 2.01 6.19 9.25
N VAL A 21 3.16 5.95 8.65
CA VAL A 21 4.37 6.77 8.86
C VAL A 21 4.41 7.95 7.90
N ALA A 22 3.89 7.77 6.67
CA ALA A 22 3.85 8.84 5.68
C ALA A 22 2.68 8.67 4.71
N GLY A 23 2.21 9.80 4.18
CA GLY A 23 1.18 9.85 3.15
C GLY A 23 -0.23 9.55 3.67
N ARG A 24 -1.16 9.31 2.74
CA ARG A 24 -2.54 8.96 3.06
C ARG A 24 -2.86 7.57 2.56
N VAL A 25 -3.34 6.72 3.47
CA VAL A 25 -3.68 5.33 3.21
C VAL A 25 -5.20 5.19 3.22
N PRO A 26 -5.82 4.47 2.27
CA PRO A 26 -7.24 4.17 2.34
C PRO A 26 -7.59 3.46 3.66
N PRO A 27 -8.58 3.93 4.45
CA PRO A 27 -8.89 3.36 5.77
C PRO A 27 -9.18 1.87 5.73
N ARG A 28 -9.92 1.40 4.72
CA ARG A 28 -10.22 -0.03 4.51
C ARG A 28 -8.97 -0.86 4.28
N PHE A 29 -8.00 -0.32 3.53
CA PHE A 29 -6.73 -1.02 3.30
C PHE A 29 -5.89 -1.05 4.58
N LEU A 30 -5.81 0.04 5.34
CA LEU A 30 -5.12 0.06 6.63
C LEU A 30 -5.72 -0.96 7.60
N ALA A 31 -7.04 -1.07 7.69
CA ALA A 31 -7.72 -2.07 8.50
C ALA A 31 -7.34 -3.50 8.07
N ALA A 32 -7.43 -3.81 6.77
CA ALA A 32 -7.05 -5.12 6.25
C ALA A 32 -5.57 -5.46 6.54
N VAL A 33 -4.66 -4.49 6.42
CA VAL A 33 -3.23 -4.70 6.75
C VAL A 33 -3.05 -4.97 8.24
N ARG A 34 -3.80 -4.30 9.13
CA ARG A 34 -3.78 -4.58 10.58
C ARG A 34 -4.27 -5.99 10.89
N ASP A 35 -5.33 -6.44 10.23
CA ASP A 35 -5.87 -7.79 10.41
C ASP A 35 -4.87 -8.86 9.94
N VAL A 36 -4.24 -8.64 8.78
CA VAL A 36 -3.18 -9.53 8.27
C VAL A 36 -1.96 -9.53 9.21
N ALA A 37 -1.55 -8.37 9.73
CA ALA A 37 -0.44 -8.29 10.67
C ALA A 37 -0.73 -9.09 11.95
N ARG A 38 -1.94 -8.97 12.51
CA ARG A 38 -2.36 -9.76 13.68
C ARG A 38 -2.40 -11.25 13.37
N LEU A 39 -3.03 -11.65 12.26
CA LEU A 39 -3.19 -13.06 11.88
C LEU A 39 -1.84 -13.77 11.69
N HIS A 40 -0.84 -13.07 11.14
CA HIS A 40 0.47 -13.64 10.86
C HIS A 40 1.54 -13.29 11.90
N GLY A 41 1.18 -12.65 13.02
CA GLY A 41 2.12 -12.26 14.07
C GLY A 41 3.22 -11.30 13.58
N ILE A 42 2.88 -10.36 12.71
CA ILE A 42 3.81 -9.38 12.15
C ILE A 42 3.92 -8.20 13.10
N ASP A 43 4.98 -8.19 13.89
CA ASP A 43 5.31 -7.14 14.87
C ASP A 43 6.32 -6.10 14.35
N ARG A 44 6.97 -6.38 13.21
CA ARG A 44 8.00 -5.52 12.63
C ARG A 44 8.04 -5.58 11.12
N GLY A 45 8.30 -4.44 10.51
CA GLY A 45 8.54 -4.31 9.08
C GLY A 45 7.90 -3.06 8.48
N GLU A 46 8.22 -2.79 7.22
CA GLU A 46 7.72 -1.62 6.51
C GLU A 46 7.05 -2.03 5.20
N ILE A 47 5.98 -1.31 4.87
CA ILE A 47 5.25 -1.47 3.62
C ILE A 47 5.18 -0.09 2.97
N GLU A 48 5.80 0.04 1.80
CA GLU A 48 5.79 1.27 1.02
C GLU A 48 4.92 1.08 -0.22
N CYS A 49 4.01 2.01 -0.48
CA CYS A 49 3.39 2.14 -1.78
C CYS A 49 4.09 3.24 -2.55
N LYS A 50 4.69 2.88 -3.69
CA LYS A 50 5.33 3.81 -4.60
C LYS A 50 4.57 3.85 -5.92
N GLY A 51 4.33 5.05 -6.44
CA GLY A 51 3.55 5.24 -7.67
C GLY A 51 4.10 6.31 -8.60
N ALA A 52 3.77 6.16 -9.88
CA ALA A 52 4.07 7.08 -10.96
C ALA A 52 2.95 7.00 -12.01
N GLY A 53 2.12 8.04 -12.09
CA GLY A 53 0.93 8.05 -12.95
C GLY A 53 -0.02 6.90 -12.62
N ARG A 54 -0.35 6.07 -13.62
CA ARG A 54 -1.26 4.91 -13.47
C ARG A 54 -0.62 3.66 -12.85
N LYS A 55 0.69 3.71 -12.55
CA LYS A 55 1.43 2.55 -12.04
C LYS A 55 1.71 2.76 -10.57
N ALA A 56 1.25 1.85 -9.72
CA ALA A 56 1.62 1.77 -8.30
C ALA A 56 2.20 0.39 -8.00
N ARG A 57 3.09 0.30 -7.01
CA ARG A 57 3.71 -0.95 -6.54
C ARG A 57 3.90 -0.92 -5.04
N LEU A 58 3.67 -2.06 -4.40
CA LEU A 58 4.07 -2.29 -3.01
C LEU A 58 5.51 -2.78 -2.92
N ARG A 59 6.26 -2.20 -2.00
CA ARG A 59 7.58 -2.66 -1.56
C ARG A 59 7.50 -3.00 -0.09
N PHE A 60 8.02 -4.18 0.26
CA PHE A 60 8.10 -4.65 1.63
C PHE A 60 9.56 -4.59 2.10
N SER A 61 9.78 -4.34 3.39
CA SER A 61 11.10 -4.51 4.00
C SER A 61 11.58 -5.97 3.90
N SER A 62 12.90 -6.17 3.95
CA SER A 62 13.52 -7.50 3.81
C SER A 62 13.05 -8.49 4.87
N ASN A 63 12.84 -8.01 6.10
CA ASN A 63 12.37 -8.77 7.25
C ASN A 63 10.86 -9.06 7.28
N PHE A 64 10.09 -8.58 6.30
CA PHE A 64 8.65 -8.81 6.26
C PHE A 64 8.32 -10.26 5.85
N PRO A 65 7.49 -11.02 6.60
CA PRO A 65 7.25 -12.43 6.32
C PRO A 65 6.50 -12.65 4.99
N ASN A 66 6.88 -13.69 4.25
CA ASN A 66 6.39 -13.92 2.88
C ASN A 66 4.86 -14.17 2.83
N ALA A 67 4.32 -14.94 3.78
CA ALA A 67 2.89 -15.18 3.89
C ALA A 67 2.09 -13.86 4.02
N GLY A 68 2.57 -12.95 4.88
CA GLY A 68 2.00 -11.61 5.03
C GLY A 68 2.08 -10.76 3.76
N ARG A 69 3.19 -10.85 3.00
CA ARG A 69 3.33 -10.13 1.72
C ARG A 69 2.23 -10.53 0.74
N GLN A 70 1.96 -11.83 0.63
CA GLN A 70 0.95 -12.33 -0.30
C GLN A 70 -0.47 -11.94 0.15
N ALA A 71 -0.77 -12.08 1.44
CA ALA A 71 -2.05 -11.66 1.99
C ALA A 71 -2.31 -10.16 1.78
N ILE A 72 -1.31 -9.30 2.03
CA ILE A 72 -1.42 -7.86 1.77
C ILE A 72 -1.63 -7.57 0.28
N ARG A 73 -0.91 -8.26 -0.62
CA ARG A 73 -1.10 -8.09 -2.06
C ARG A 73 -2.50 -8.48 -2.51
N ASN A 74 -3.09 -9.51 -1.91
CA ASN A 74 -4.45 -9.96 -2.26
C ASN A 74 -5.53 -8.93 -1.87
N VAL A 75 -5.33 -8.21 -0.75
CA VAL A 75 -6.28 -7.17 -0.29
C VAL A 75 -5.94 -5.77 -0.81
N TRP A 76 -4.79 -5.61 -1.46
CA TRP A 76 -4.32 -4.33 -1.95
C TRP A 76 -4.92 -4.00 -3.31
N SER A 77 -5.72 -2.94 -3.34
CA SER A 77 -6.10 -2.28 -4.58
C SER A 77 -5.14 -1.10 -4.83
N PRO A 78 -4.49 -1.03 -5.99
CA PRO A 78 -3.63 0.11 -6.31
C PRO A 78 -4.48 1.40 -6.30
N PRO A 79 -3.97 2.51 -5.75
CA PRO A 79 -4.67 3.78 -5.84
C PRO A 79 -4.84 4.14 -7.32
N THR A 80 -6.09 4.21 -7.77
CA THR A 80 -6.46 4.75 -9.08
C THR A 80 -6.30 6.26 -9.01
N THR A 81 -5.06 6.77 -9.07
CA THR A 81 -4.88 8.20 -9.27
C THR A 81 -5.47 8.54 -10.66
N PRO A 82 -6.52 9.38 -10.75
CA PRO A 82 -6.91 9.90 -12.05
C PRO A 82 -5.71 10.68 -12.57
N GLY A 83 -5.18 10.30 -13.74
CA GLY A 83 -4.25 11.19 -14.42
C GLY A 83 -4.93 12.54 -14.66
N PRO A 84 -4.20 13.68 -14.65
CA PRO A 84 -4.80 14.93 -15.09
C PRO A 84 -5.09 14.82 -16.59
N GLY A 85 -6.34 15.07 -17.00
CA GLY A 85 -6.70 15.28 -18.41
C GLY A 85 -7.30 14.07 -19.13
N GLY A 86 -8.61 14.13 -19.35
CA GLY A 86 -9.36 13.20 -20.20
C GLY A 86 -10.85 13.45 -19.99
N GLY A 87 -11.33 14.57 -20.52
CA GLY A 87 -12.68 15.08 -20.28
C GLY A 87 -13.79 14.11 -20.66
N ARG A 88 -14.90 14.26 -19.94
CA ARG A 88 -16.29 14.16 -20.41
C ARG A 88 -16.43 13.71 -21.87
N ARG A 89 -17.10 12.56 -22.09
CA ARG A 89 -18.32 12.51 -22.92
C ARG A 89 -19.27 11.42 -22.40
N ALA A 90 -20.44 11.86 -21.95
CA ALA A 90 -21.66 11.08 -22.03
C ALA A 90 -22.14 11.14 -23.49
N SER A 91 -22.50 9.98 -24.05
CA SER A 91 -23.42 9.82 -25.18
C SER A 91 -23.47 8.34 -25.56
N GLY A 92 -24.68 7.78 -25.52
CA GLY A 92 -25.01 6.40 -25.86
C GLY A 92 -26.31 6.04 -25.18
#